data_AF-A0A9W7B7N2-F1
#
_entry.id   AF-A0A9W7B7N2-F1
#
_cell.length_a   1.000
_cell.length_b   1.000
_cell.length_c   1.000
_cell.angle_alpha   90.00
_cell.angle_beta   90.00
_cell.angle_gamma   90.00
#
_symmetry.space_group_name_H-M   'P 1'
#
loop_
_entity.id
_entity.type
_entity.pdbx_description
1 polymer ?
#
loop_
_entity_poly.entity_id
_entity_poly.type
_entity_poly.pdbx_seq_one_letter_code
_entity_poly.pdbx_strand_id
1 'polypeptide(L)'
;MYFTFHSTRSSLLVFLLFLPSLTSFLFPLPSRPLFLLRSSSSDSFDSDPSSFSTFDPDFDPEPTPISSETLDYWSTDTSSPSGISSQTLSEISLDYSFPLSYLADVVVRFGATPPISPDSILGELIDAEKCFAVLEALGSLDGSEVEEEYEDYDVVGLAESWGREVGELFEVCVREGVGLPFGVRTFIRREEAEIVKEVLSAEKRDEDPDFENSENTDYFG
;
A
#
# COMPACT_ATOMS: atom_id res chain seq x y z
N MET A 1 -14.46 20.17 50.79
CA MET A 1 -13.59 20.99 49.91
C MET A 1 -12.15 20.81 50.36
N TYR A 2 -11.23 20.73 49.40
CA TYR A 2 -9.81 20.32 49.47
C TYR A 2 -9.56 18.81 49.27
N PHE A 3 -9.58 18.40 47.99
CA PHE A 3 -8.86 17.21 47.52
C PHE A 3 -7.40 17.62 47.32
N THR A 4 -6.51 17.03 48.12
CA THR A 4 -5.06 17.10 47.94
C THR A 4 -4.63 16.04 46.93
N PHE A 5 -4.28 16.47 45.72
CA PHE A 5 -3.67 15.63 44.69
C PHE A 5 -2.18 15.50 45.01
N HIS A 6 -1.79 14.33 45.54
CA HIS A 6 -0.39 14.02 45.79
C HIS A 6 0.32 13.77 44.46
N SER A 7 1.20 14.71 44.13
CA SER A 7 2.17 14.65 43.06
C SER A 7 3.06 13.42 43.20
N THR A 8 2.90 12.44 42.31
CA THR A 8 3.93 11.47 41.98
C THR A 8 4.59 11.90 40.67
N ARG A 9 5.64 12.71 40.84
CA ARG A 9 6.74 12.78 39.89
C ARG A 9 7.32 11.37 39.74
N SER A 10 7.32 10.81 38.54
CA SER A 10 8.37 9.92 38.01
C SER A 10 7.84 9.08 36.85
N SER A 11 7.73 9.65 35.65
CA SER A 11 7.76 8.83 34.42
C SER A 11 8.01 9.66 33.16
N LEU A 12 8.96 10.61 33.20
CA LEU A 12 9.38 11.39 32.02
C LEU A 12 10.74 10.91 31.46
N LEU A 13 11.16 9.68 31.77
CA LEU A 13 12.46 9.12 31.35
C LEU A 13 12.38 7.72 30.72
N VAL A 14 11.23 7.33 30.15
CA VAL A 14 11.10 6.06 29.40
C VAL A 14 10.65 6.25 27.94
N PHE A 15 10.41 7.49 27.49
CA PHE A 15 9.94 7.77 26.12
C PHE A 15 11.03 7.87 25.04
N LEU A 16 12.30 7.55 25.35
CA LEU A 16 13.42 7.69 24.39
C LEU A 16 14.23 6.40 24.16
N LEU A 17 13.67 5.20 24.45
CA LEU A 17 14.34 3.92 24.18
C LEU A 17 13.44 2.87 23.53
N PHE A 18 12.41 3.28 22.78
CA PHE A 18 11.68 2.40 21.88
C PHE A 18 11.59 3.05 20.50
N LEU A 19 12.77 3.26 19.88
CA LEU A 19 12.86 3.15 18.43
C LEU A 19 12.88 1.64 18.16
N PRO A 20 11.80 1.00 17.72
CA PRO A 20 11.94 -0.32 17.14
C PRO A 20 12.90 -0.17 15.97
N SER A 21 13.96 -0.98 16.03
CA SER A 21 14.94 -1.16 14.98
C SER A 21 14.21 -1.29 13.63
N LEU A 22 14.36 -0.26 12.78
CA LEU A 22 13.91 -0.20 11.38
C LEU A 22 14.71 -1.19 10.49
N THR A 23 14.93 -2.39 10.99
CA THR A 23 15.76 -3.43 10.37
C THR A 23 15.07 -4.77 10.57
N SER A 24 13.92 -4.98 9.94
CA SER A 24 13.38 -6.30 9.52
C SER A 24 11.95 -6.16 9.00
N PHE A 25 11.72 -5.37 7.96
CA PHE A 25 10.58 -5.58 7.07
C PHE A 25 11.10 -5.69 5.63
N LEU A 26 12.14 -6.51 5.46
CA LEU A 26 12.38 -7.17 4.18
C LEU A 26 11.51 -8.44 4.21
N PHE A 27 10.20 -8.26 4.03
CA PHE A 27 9.39 -9.41 3.65
C PHE A 27 9.88 -9.84 2.26
N PRO A 28 10.22 -11.12 2.07
CA PRO A 28 10.62 -11.61 0.77
C PRO A 28 9.42 -11.47 -0.16
N LEU A 29 9.63 -10.81 -1.29
CA LEU A 29 8.75 -10.92 -2.45
C LEU A 29 8.36 -12.40 -2.62
N PRO A 30 7.07 -12.73 -2.82
CA PRO A 30 6.69 -14.11 -3.10
C PRO A 30 7.44 -14.53 -4.37
N SER A 31 8.46 -15.35 -4.18
CA SER A 31 9.18 -16.04 -5.24
C SER A 31 8.25 -17.13 -5.75
N ARG A 32 7.20 -16.75 -6.46
CA ARG A 32 6.38 -17.71 -7.19
C ARG A 32 7.18 -18.10 -8.43
N PRO A 33 7.51 -19.40 -8.59
CA PRO A 33 8.08 -19.89 -9.82
C PRO A 33 7.06 -19.63 -10.93
N LEU A 34 7.52 -19.00 -12.01
CA LEU A 34 6.79 -18.91 -13.28
C LEU A 34 6.41 -20.33 -13.72
N PHE A 35 5.21 -20.78 -13.36
CA PHE A 35 4.56 -21.89 -14.01
C PHE A 35 4.15 -21.42 -15.40
N LEU A 36 5.05 -21.59 -16.37
CA LEU A 36 4.71 -21.56 -17.79
C LEU A 36 3.84 -22.78 -18.10
N LEU A 37 2.54 -22.62 -17.90
CA LEU A 37 1.55 -23.44 -18.55
C LEU A 37 1.44 -23.06 -20.03
N ARG A 38 1.22 -24.11 -20.82
CA ARG A 38 0.49 -24.10 -22.10
C ARG A 38 1.36 -24.01 -23.36
N SER A 39 1.94 -25.16 -23.69
CA SER A 39 2.14 -25.58 -25.08
C SER A 39 0.81 -25.47 -25.83
N SER A 40 0.67 -24.41 -26.62
CA SER A 40 -0.41 -24.24 -27.59
C SER A 40 0.13 -24.65 -28.97
N SER A 41 -0.62 -25.60 -29.55
CA SER A 41 -0.75 -25.94 -30.95
C SER A 41 0.04 -25.12 -31.97
N SER A 42 0.87 -25.86 -32.69
CA SER A 42 1.44 -25.53 -34.00
C SER A 42 0.36 -25.11 -35.00
N ASP A 43 0.31 -23.81 -35.34
CA ASP A 43 -0.26 -23.33 -36.60
C ASP A 43 0.90 -22.96 -37.54
N SER A 44 1.00 -23.73 -38.60
CA SER A 44 1.94 -23.55 -39.71
C SER A 44 1.47 -22.38 -40.59
N PHE A 45 2.17 -21.24 -40.51
CA PHE A 45 2.02 -20.14 -41.45
C PHE A 45 2.94 -20.38 -42.65
N ASP A 46 2.38 -20.85 -43.76
CA ASP A 46 3.04 -20.87 -45.07
C ASP A 46 3.34 -19.43 -45.48
N SER A 47 4.62 -19.05 -45.41
CA SER A 47 5.12 -17.78 -45.93
C SER A 47 5.69 -18.03 -47.32
N ASP A 48 4.93 -17.64 -48.35
CA ASP A 48 5.37 -17.59 -49.74
C ASP A 48 6.61 -16.67 -49.87
N PRO A 49 7.79 -17.18 -50.31
CA PRO A 49 9.00 -16.37 -50.43
C PRO A 49 9.14 -15.68 -51.80
N SER A 50 8.04 -15.35 -52.47
CA SER A 50 8.04 -14.87 -53.87
C SER A 50 7.59 -13.41 -54.00
N SER A 51 8.21 -12.50 -53.24
CA SER A 51 8.13 -11.06 -53.51
C SER A 51 9.40 -10.34 -53.06
N PHE A 52 10.54 -10.79 -53.57
CA PHE A 52 11.78 -10.00 -53.57
C PHE A 52 11.70 -9.02 -54.74
N SER A 53 11.19 -7.81 -54.49
CA SER A 53 11.21 -6.74 -55.49
C SER A 53 12.65 -6.35 -55.75
N THR A 54 13.05 -6.54 -57.01
CA THR A 54 14.26 -6.06 -57.67
C THR A 54 14.81 -4.79 -57.05
N PHE A 55 15.97 -4.90 -56.42
CA PHE A 55 16.82 -3.80 -56.02
C PHE A 55 17.40 -3.18 -57.31
N ASP A 56 16.93 -1.99 -57.70
CA ASP A 56 17.49 -1.19 -58.78
C ASP A 56 18.80 -0.53 -58.31
N PRO A 57 19.97 -0.90 -58.85
CA PRO A 57 21.28 -0.41 -58.38
C PRO A 57 21.67 0.98 -58.93
N ASP A 58 20.82 1.64 -59.72
CA ASP A 58 21.11 2.93 -60.37
C ASP A 58 20.37 4.13 -59.72
N PHE A 59 19.84 3.97 -58.50
CA PHE A 59 19.31 5.12 -57.75
C PHE A 59 20.48 5.91 -57.15
N ASP A 60 20.92 6.93 -57.88
CA ASP A 60 21.83 7.98 -57.39
C ASP A 60 20.96 9.10 -56.79
N PRO A 61 20.69 9.10 -55.46
CA PRO A 61 19.93 10.18 -54.86
C PRO A 61 20.79 11.44 -54.89
N GLU A 62 20.48 12.36 -55.81
CA GLU A 62 21.04 13.70 -55.74
C GLU A 62 20.83 14.26 -54.32
N PRO A 63 21.86 14.83 -53.68
CA PRO A 63 21.76 15.34 -52.33
C PRO A 63 20.86 16.57 -52.35
N THR A 64 19.59 16.38 -52.04
CA THR A 64 18.69 17.50 -51.81
C THR A 64 19.22 18.31 -50.63
N PRO A 65 19.35 19.65 -50.76
CA PRO A 65 19.77 20.49 -49.65
C PRO A 65 18.72 20.35 -48.55
N ILE A 66 19.12 19.74 -47.44
CA ILE A 66 18.31 19.66 -46.24
C ILE A 66 18.06 21.11 -45.80
N SER A 67 16.88 21.63 -46.14
CA SER A 67 16.40 22.92 -45.65
C SER A 67 16.40 22.84 -44.13
N SER A 68 17.16 23.72 -43.50
CA SER A 68 17.37 23.85 -42.06
C SER A 68 16.10 24.18 -41.25
N GLU A 69 14.91 24.11 -41.86
CA GLU A 69 13.61 24.29 -41.22
C GLU A 69 13.05 23.00 -40.58
N THR A 70 13.68 21.85 -40.77
CA THR A 70 13.23 20.57 -40.17
C THR A 70 13.93 20.23 -38.84
N LEU A 71 14.62 21.20 -38.23
CA LEU A 71 15.36 21.00 -36.96
C LEU A 71 14.70 21.65 -35.74
N ASP A 72 13.48 22.17 -35.89
CA ASP A 72 12.66 22.67 -34.78
C ASP A 72 11.57 21.68 -34.33
N TYR A 73 11.47 20.48 -34.94
CA TYR A 73 10.46 19.48 -34.56
C TYR A 73 10.83 18.62 -33.33
N TRP A 74 12.06 18.77 -32.82
CA TRP A 74 12.40 18.41 -31.43
C TRP A 74 12.52 19.65 -30.54
N SER A 75 11.78 20.71 -30.87
CA SER A 75 11.36 21.65 -29.83
C SER A 75 10.69 20.81 -28.76
N THR A 76 11.38 20.77 -27.63
CA THR A 76 10.97 20.29 -26.32
C THR A 76 9.56 20.78 -25.99
N ASP A 77 8.57 20.10 -26.55
CA ASP A 77 7.28 19.91 -25.91
C ASP A 77 7.56 19.09 -24.64
N THR A 78 8.02 19.83 -23.64
CA THR A 78 7.83 19.54 -22.22
C THR A 78 6.36 19.75 -21.82
N SER A 79 5.43 19.75 -22.81
CA SER A 79 3.99 19.65 -22.62
C SER A 79 3.57 18.17 -22.44
N SER A 80 4.10 17.60 -21.35
CA SER A 80 3.51 16.55 -20.51
C SER A 80 3.19 15.17 -21.11
N PRO A 81 4.10 14.18 -21.00
CA PRO A 81 3.72 12.95 -20.31
C PRO A 81 3.78 13.28 -18.82
N SER A 82 2.67 13.68 -18.19
CA SER A 82 2.60 13.81 -16.74
C SER A 82 2.93 12.45 -16.13
N GLY A 83 4.19 12.24 -15.77
CA GLY A 83 4.64 11.01 -15.15
C GLY A 83 3.90 10.81 -13.83
N ILE A 84 3.76 9.55 -13.40
CA ILE A 84 3.08 9.18 -12.15
C ILE A 84 3.56 10.00 -10.93
N SER A 85 4.81 10.48 -10.95
CA SER A 85 5.39 11.34 -9.91
C SER A 85 4.74 12.72 -9.79
N SER A 86 4.06 13.22 -10.82
CA SER A 86 3.36 14.51 -10.82
C SER A 86 1.88 14.42 -10.46
N GLN A 87 1.36 13.19 -10.36
CA GLN A 87 -0.04 12.93 -10.04
C GLN A 87 -0.24 12.78 -8.53
N THR A 88 -1.45 13.07 -8.08
CA THR A 88 -1.87 12.80 -6.69
C THR A 88 -2.15 11.31 -6.48
N LEU A 89 -2.07 10.83 -5.23
CA LEU A 89 -2.42 9.44 -4.92
C LEU A 89 -3.85 9.09 -5.34
N SER A 90 -4.79 10.03 -5.19
CA SER A 90 -6.18 9.84 -5.64
C SER A 90 -6.31 9.73 -7.15
N GLU A 91 -5.57 10.53 -7.93
CA GLU A 91 -5.58 10.43 -9.39
C GLU A 91 -5.02 9.09 -9.85
N ILE A 92 -3.89 8.66 -9.28
CA ILE A 92 -3.26 7.37 -9.61
C ILE A 92 -4.20 6.21 -9.28
N SER A 93 -4.87 6.25 -8.12
CA SER A 93 -5.86 5.25 -7.74
C SER A 93 -6.97 5.10 -8.78
N LEU A 94 -7.46 6.23 -9.31
CA LEU A 94 -8.50 6.24 -10.35
C LEU A 94 -7.97 5.78 -11.71
N ASP A 95 -6.81 6.27 -12.13
CA ASP A 95 -6.21 5.99 -13.44
C ASP A 95 -5.85 4.51 -13.60
N TYR A 96 -5.34 3.88 -12.53
CA TYR A 96 -4.95 2.48 -12.53
C TYR A 96 -6.02 1.54 -11.96
N SER A 97 -7.13 2.08 -11.44
CA SER A 97 -8.18 1.30 -10.76
C SER A 97 -7.64 0.44 -9.61
N PHE A 98 -6.76 1.04 -8.80
CA PHE A 98 -6.17 0.39 -7.61
C PHE A 98 -6.70 1.00 -6.32
N PRO A 99 -6.83 0.21 -5.24
CA PRO A 99 -7.25 0.73 -3.95
C PRO A 99 -6.24 1.73 -3.40
N LEU A 100 -6.74 2.90 -3.00
CA LEU A 100 -5.94 3.99 -2.46
C LEU A 100 -5.17 3.58 -1.18
N SER A 101 -5.75 2.68 -0.38
CA SER A 101 -5.13 2.10 0.82
C SER A 101 -3.81 1.39 0.50
N TYR A 102 -3.78 0.63 -0.61
CA TYR A 102 -2.57 -0.05 -1.06
C TYR A 102 -1.47 0.93 -1.49
N LEU A 103 -1.83 1.97 -2.26
CA LEU A 103 -0.87 2.98 -2.67
C LEU A 103 -0.22 3.65 -1.46
N ALA A 104 -1.03 4.01 -0.47
CA ALA A 104 -0.53 4.68 0.72
C ALA A 104 0.38 3.77 1.56
N ASP A 105 0.04 2.49 1.71
CA ASP A 105 0.89 1.48 2.34
C ASP A 105 2.26 1.37 1.66
N VAL A 106 2.27 1.25 0.33
CA VAL A 106 3.51 1.14 -0.45
C VAL A 106 4.36 2.40 -0.26
N VAL A 107 3.73 3.57 -0.26
CA VAL A 107 4.41 4.86 -0.06
C VAL A 107 4.97 4.99 1.36
N VAL A 108 4.23 4.56 2.40
CA VAL A 108 4.75 4.48 3.78
C VAL A 108 5.93 3.51 3.88
N ARG A 109 5.85 2.33 3.24
CA ARG A 109 6.96 1.36 3.19
C ARG A 109 8.21 1.92 2.53
N PHE A 110 8.05 2.84 1.58
CA PHE A 110 9.14 3.55 0.92
C PHE A 110 9.74 4.70 1.74
N GLY A 111 9.20 4.96 2.93
CA GLY A 111 9.72 5.90 3.91
C GLY A 111 8.88 7.16 4.10
N ALA A 112 7.71 7.26 3.49
CA ALA A 112 6.81 8.37 3.77
C ALA A 112 6.30 8.32 5.22
N THR A 113 6.16 9.49 5.84
CA THR A 113 5.70 9.59 7.22
C THR A 113 4.17 9.69 7.27
N PRO A 114 3.46 8.75 7.93
CA PRO A 114 2.02 8.88 8.13
C PRO A 114 1.73 10.02 9.13
N PRO A 115 0.56 10.68 9.04
CA PRO A 115 -0.52 10.45 8.09
C PRO A 115 -0.29 11.14 6.74
N ILE A 116 -0.65 10.45 5.65
CA ILE A 116 -0.55 10.93 4.27
C ILE A 116 -1.91 11.46 3.81
N SER A 117 -1.92 12.58 3.08
CA SER A 117 -3.14 13.09 2.43
C SER A 117 -3.32 12.43 1.05
N PRO A 118 -4.55 12.02 0.66
CA PRO A 118 -4.82 11.45 -0.67
C PRO A 118 -4.54 12.43 -1.82
N ASP A 119 -4.62 13.72 -1.54
CA ASP A 119 -4.35 14.80 -2.51
C ASP A 119 -2.85 15.12 -2.62
N SER A 120 -1.99 14.40 -1.91
CA SER A 120 -0.54 14.61 -1.97
C SER A 120 0.03 14.09 -3.29
N ILE A 121 0.98 14.84 -3.85
CA ILE A 121 1.67 14.46 -5.08
C ILE A 121 2.69 13.36 -4.77
N LEU A 122 2.68 12.27 -5.55
CA LEU A 122 3.53 11.09 -5.30
C LEU A 122 5.03 11.45 -5.24
N GLY A 123 5.51 12.27 -6.16
CA GLY A 123 6.92 12.67 -6.24
C GLY A 123 7.39 13.59 -5.12
N GLU A 124 6.48 14.14 -4.31
CA GLU A 124 6.83 14.88 -3.09
C GLU A 124 7.01 13.94 -1.89
N LEU A 125 6.41 12.75 -1.94
CA LEU A 125 6.45 11.77 -0.85
C LEU A 125 7.63 10.81 -0.97
N ILE A 126 8.00 10.42 -2.19
CA ILE A 126 9.03 9.41 -2.46
C ILE A 126 9.93 9.80 -3.64
N ASP A 127 11.14 9.25 -3.65
CA ASP A 127 12.12 9.49 -4.71
C ASP A 127 11.65 8.97 -6.08
N ALA A 128 12.21 9.51 -7.17
CA ALA A 128 11.85 9.15 -8.54
C ALA A 128 12.05 7.64 -8.85
N GLU A 129 13.11 7.03 -8.31
CA GLU A 129 13.36 5.59 -8.47
C GLU A 129 12.24 4.76 -7.82
N LYS A 130 11.73 5.20 -6.67
CA LYS A 130 10.64 4.53 -5.95
C LYS A 130 9.29 4.76 -6.64
N CYS A 131 9.08 5.92 -7.25
CA CYS A 131 7.91 6.17 -8.10
C CYS A 131 7.84 5.16 -9.26
N PHE A 132 8.98 4.86 -9.89
CA PHE A 132 9.03 3.86 -10.95
C PHE A 132 8.71 2.45 -10.43
N ALA A 133 9.20 2.09 -9.24
CA ALA A 133 8.87 0.81 -8.61
C ALA A 133 7.36 0.69 -8.30
N VAL A 134 6.69 1.77 -7.89
CA VAL A 134 5.22 1.79 -7.74
C VAL A 134 4.54 1.52 -9.08
N LEU A 135 4.98 2.19 -10.15
CA LEU A 135 4.42 2.00 -11.49
C LEU A 135 4.57 0.55 -11.98
N GLU A 136 5.73 -0.08 -11.76
CA GLU A 136 5.93 -1.49 -12.09
C GLU A 136 5.01 -2.41 -11.27
N ALA A 137 4.84 -2.13 -9.98
CA ALA A 137 3.93 -2.90 -9.12
C ALA A 137 2.47 -2.80 -9.60
N LEU A 138 2.01 -1.60 -9.95
CA LEU A 138 0.66 -1.38 -10.51
C LEU A 138 0.46 -2.09 -11.85
N GLY A 139 1.51 -2.20 -12.67
CA GLY A 139 1.45 -2.95 -13.93
C GLY A 139 1.50 -4.48 -13.78
N SER A 140 1.94 -4.98 -12.62
CA SER A 140 2.14 -6.42 -12.38
C SER A 140 1.04 -7.08 -11.56
N LEU A 141 0.26 -6.30 -10.80
CA LEU A 141 -0.79 -6.81 -9.91
C LEU A 141 -2.18 -6.54 -10.49
N ASP A 142 -3.18 -7.30 -10.06
CA ASP A 142 -4.59 -7.01 -10.35
C ASP A 142 -5.17 -6.19 -9.18
N GLY A 143 -5.67 -4.99 -9.47
CA GLY A 143 -6.26 -4.10 -8.47
C GLY A 143 -7.42 -4.74 -7.71
N SER A 144 -8.18 -5.63 -8.35
CA SER A 144 -9.30 -6.33 -7.71
C SER A 144 -8.85 -7.37 -6.70
N GLU A 145 -7.82 -8.16 -7.03
CA GLU A 145 -7.21 -9.11 -6.08
C GLU A 145 -6.60 -8.38 -4.89
N VAL A 146 -5.97 -7.22 -5.13
CA VAL A 146 -5.41 -6.39 -4.06
C VAL A 146 -6.51 -5.80 -3.17
N GLU A 147 -7.62 -5.32 -3.74
CA GLU A 147 -8.75 -4.81 -2.97
C GLU A 147 -9.34 -5.87 -2.04
N GLU A 148 -9.42 -7.12 -2.49
CA GLU A 148 -9.86 -8.25 -1.66
C GLU A 148 -8.94 -8.54 -0.47
N GLU A 149 -7.70 -8.05 -0.44
CA GLU A 149 -6.79 -8.22 0.73
C GLU A 149 -7.11 -7.24 1.87
N TYR A 150 -7.90 -6.20 1.62
CA TYR A 150 -8.27 -5.20 2.63
C TYR A 150 -9.64 -5.50 3.24
N GLU A 151 -9.89 -4.92 4.40
CA GLU A 151 -11.22 -4.86 5.00
C GLU A 151 -12.13 -3.90 4.25
N ASP A 152 -13.43 -4.21 4.21
CA ASP A 152 -14.45 -3.40 3.52
C ASP A 152 -14.70 -2.04 4.23
N TYR A 153 -14.27 -1.92 5.49
CA TYR A 153 -14.52 -0.77 6.36
C TYR A 153 -13.20 -0.16 6.85
N ASP A 154 -13.21 1.16 7.06
CA ASP A 154 -12.10 1.85 7.71
C ASP A 154 -12.02 1.53 9.21
N VAL A 155 -10.96 1.97 9.90
CA VAL A 155 -10.78 1.71 11.35
C VAL A 155 -12.01 2.16 12.16
N VAL A 156 -12.66 3.26 11.78
CA VAL A 156 -13.88 3.74 12.45
C VAL A 156 -15.03 2.75 12.27
N GLY A 157 -15.30 2.32 11.04
CA GLY A 157 -16.33 1.33 10.76
C GLY A 157 -16.04 -0.04 11.36
N LEU A 158 -14.77 -0.45 11.40
CA LEU A 158 -14.33 -1.68 12.07
C LEU A 158 -14.58 -1.61 13.57
N ALA A 159 -14.24 -0.50 14.23
CA ALA A 159 -14.51 -0.30 15.66
C ALA A 159 -16.01 -0.41 15.97
N GLU A 160 -16.86 0.23 15.15
CA GLU A 160 -18.31 0.12 15.27
C GLU A 160 -18.79 -1.32 15.09
N SER A 161 -18.30 -2.02 14.08
CA SER A 161 -18.67 -3.41 13.79
C SER A 161 -18.29 -4.38 14.91
N TRP A 162 -17.20 -4.10 15.63
CA TRP A 162 -16.71 -4.93 16.74
C TRP A 162 -17.24 -4.47 18.10
N GLY A 163 -18.02 -3.38 18.14
CA GLY A 163 -18.54 -2.79 19.37
C GLY A 163 -17.43 -2.29 20.29
N ARG A 164 -16.40 -1.67 19.73
CA ARG A 164 -15.21 -1.14 20.43
C ARG A 164 -15.11 0.37 20.29
N GLU A 165 -14.39 1.00 21.22
CA GLU A 165 -14.04 2.40 21.06
C GLU A 165 -12.95 2.55 20.00
N VAL A 166 -13.08 3.58 19.14
CA VAL A 166 -12.10 3.87 18.09
C VAL A 166 -10.71 4.12 18.69
N GLY A 167 -10.64 4.73 19.88
CA GLY A 167 -9.40 4.96 20.61
C GLY A 167 -8.69 3.66 20.98
N GLU A 168 -9.41 2.70 21.57
CA GLU A 168 -8.85 1.37 21.91
C GLU A 168 -8.31 0.66 20.66
N LEU A 169 -9.11 0.63 19.58
CA LEU A 169 -8.71 -0.04 18.35
C LEU A 169 -7.46 0.60 17.74
N PHE A 170 -7.42 1.94 17.70
CA PHE A 170 -6.27 2.69 17.20
C PHE A 170 -5.01 2.43 18.03
N GLU A 171 -5.11 2.40 19.36
CA GLU A 171 -3.99 2.10 20.25
C GLU A 171 -3.44 0.70 20.02
N VAL A 172 -4.31 -0.31 19.85
CA VAL A 172 -3.88 -1.68 19.53
C VAL A 172 -3.22 -1.73 18.16
N CYS A 173 -3.77 -1.08 17.14
CA CYS A 173 -3.13 -1.01 15.82
C CYS A 173 -1.71 -0.42 15.90
N VAL A 174 -1.53 0.68 16.62
CA VAL A 174 -0.21 1.31 16.79
C VAL A 174 0.73 0.42 17.60
N ARG A 175 0.23 -0.27 18.63
CA ARG A 175 1.00 -1.19 19.48
C ARG A 175 1.50 -2.41 18.73
N GLU A 176 0.64 -3.00 17.88
CA GLU A 176 0.98 -4.16 17.04
C GLU A 176 1.76 -3.78 15.78
N GLY A 177 1.98 -2.48 15.54
CA GLY A 177 2.74 -1.98 14.41
C GLY A 177 1.99 -2.04 13.07
N VAL A 178 0.65 -2.04 13.10
CA VAL A 178 -0.19 -1.97 11.91
C VAL A 178 -0.01 -0.61 11.24
N GLY A 179 0.18 -0.63 9.92
CA GLY A 179 0.33 0.58 9.12
C GLY A 179 -0.98 1.37 9.06
N LEU A 180 -0.96 2.62 9.52
CA LEU A 180 -2.11 3.52 9.45
C LEU A 180 -1.81 4.75 8.57
N PRO A 181 -1.62 4.57 7.25
CA PRO A 181 -1.28 5.66 6.32
C PRO A 181 -2.25 6.85 6.38
N PHE A 182 -3.55 6.60 6.60
CA PHE A 182 -4.59 7.64 6.69
C PHE A 182 -5.09 7.87 8.12
N GLY A 183 -4.37 7.37 9.14
CA GLY A 183 -4.83 7.37 10.52
C GLY A 183 -6.11 6.53 10.68
N VAL A 184 -7.14 7.10 11.33
CA VAL A 184 -8.41 6.41 11.60
C VAL A 184 -9.24 6.09 10.36
N ARG A 185 -8.95 6.73 9.21
CA ARG A 185 -9.65 6.46 7.94
C ARG A 185 -8.96 5.41 7.08
N THR A 186 -7.95 4.75 7.63
CA THR A 186 -7.22 3.68 6.95
C THR A 186 -8.11 2.44 6.85
N PHE A 187 -8.10 1.79 5.70
CA PHE A 187 -8.60 0.42 5.56
C PHE A 187 -7.45 -0.54 5.90
N ILE A 188 -7.65 -1.36 6.91
CA ILE A 188 -6.63 -2.29 7.41
C ILE A 188 -6.63 -3.53 6.52
N ARG A 189 -5.48 -4.18 6.35
CA ARG A 189 -5.40 -5.47 5.65
C ARG A 189 -6.12 -6.54 6.47
N ARG A 190 -6.79 -7.49 5.82
CA ARG A 190 -7.54 -8.57 6.50
C ARG A 190 -6.67 -9.35 7.48
N GLU A 191 -5.43 -9.66 7.09
CA GLU A 191 -4.46 -10.36 7.95
C GLU A 191 -4.11 -9.56 9.22
N GLU A 192 -3.92 -8.25 9.08
CA GLU A 192 -3.60 -7.35 10.20
C GLU A 192 -4.83 -7.16 11.10
N ALA A 193 -6.03 -7.06 10.51
CA ALA A 193 -7.28 -6.97 11.25
C ALA A 193 -7.55 -8.23 12.09
N GLU A 194 -7.21 -9.42 11.58
CA GLU A 194 -7.32 -10.67 12.34
C GLU A 194 -6.42 -10.68 13.58
N ILE A 195 -5.17 -10.22 13.45
CA ILE A 195 -4.23 -10.09 14.58
C ILE A 195 -4.79 -9.13 15.65
N VAL A 196 -5.23 -7.94 15.23
CA VAL A 196 -5.79 -6.94 16.15
C VAL A 196 -7.03 -7.50 16.86
N LYS A 197 -7.88 -8.23 16.15
CA LYS A 197 -9.07 -8.88 16.72
C LYS A 197 -8.71 -9.96 17.74
N GLU A 198 -7.68 -10.76 17.47
CA GLU A 198 -7.19 -11.78 18.41
C GLU A 198 -6.70 -11.13 19.71
N VAL A 199 -5.85 -10.10 19.60
CA VAL A 199 -5.32 -9.34 20.75
C VAL A 199 -6.43 -8.74 21.60
N LEU A 200 -7.41 -8.08 20.96
CA LEU A 200 -8.57 -7.50 21.65
C LEU A 200 -9.47 -8.53 22.33
N SER A 201 -9.46 -9.78 21.85
CA SER A 201 -10.21 -10.88 22.45
C SER A 201 -9.47 -11.50 23.63
N ALA A 202 -8.15 -11.47 23.62
CA ALA A 202 -7.30 -11.96 24.71
C ALA A 202 -7.40 -11.05 25.94
N GLU A 203 -7.33 -9.73 25.76
CA GLU A 203 -7.41 -8.76 26.87
C GLU A 203 -8.73 -8.87 27.64
N LYS A 204 -9.85 -9.17 26.94
CA LYS A 204 -11.15 -9.39 27.58
C LYS A 204 -11.18 -10.56 28.57
N ARG A 205 -10.30 -11.57 28.43
CA ARG A 205 -10.29 -12.73 29.34
C ARG A 205 -9.65 -12.41 30.69
N ASP A 206 -8.80 -11.39 30.75
CA ASP A 206 -8.09 -11.03 31.97
C ASP A 206 -8.91 -10.09 32.87
N GLU A 207 -10.01 -9.53 32.35
CA GLU A 207 -10.91 -8.62 33.07
C GLU A 207 -12.10 -9.32 33.77
N ASP A 208 -12.25 -10.64 33.61
CA ASP A 208 -13.21 -11.46 34.38
C ASP A 208 -12.50 -12.34 35.46
N PRO A 209 -11.77 -11.77 36.46
CA PRO A 209 -11.51 -12.50 37.68
C PRO A 209 -12.78 -12.46 38.55
N ASP A 210 -13.30 -13.64 38.86
CA ASP A 210 -14.23 -13.89 39.97
C ASP A 210 -15.72 -13.55 39.73
N PHE A 211 -16.40 -14.45 39.00
CA PHE A 211 -17.73 -14.85 39.48
C PHE A 211 -17.50 -15.67 40.75
N GLU A 212 -17.40 -14.96 41.88
CA GLU A 212 -17.32 -15.57 43.21
C GLU A 212 -18.37 -16.67 43.33
N ASN A 213 -17.89 -17.84 43.75
CA ASN A 213 -18.67 -18.92 44.35
C ASN A 213 -19.85 -18.35 45.15
N SER A 214 -21.04 -18.33 44.55
CA SER A 214 -22.26 -18.08 45.32
C SER A 214 -22.39 -19.26 46.27
N GLU A 215 -22.13 -18.94 47.53
CA GLU A 215 -22.02 -19.82 48.66
C GLU A 215 -23.10 -20.90 48.64
N ASN A 216 -22.63 -22.13 48.71
CA ASN A 216 -23.36 -23.30 49.12
C ASN A 216 -23.77 -23.09 50.60
N THR A 217 -24.76 -22.25 50.88
CA THR A 217 -25.36 -22.21 52.22
C THR A 217 -26.32 -23.37 52.32
N ASP A 218 -25.79 -24.45 52.89
CA ASP A 218 -26.54 -25.54 53.49
C ASP A 218 -27.76 -25.01 54.25
N TYR A 219 -28.96 -25.29 53.71
CA TYR A 219 -30.21 -25.22 54.45
C TYR A 219 -30.53 -26.64 54.96
N PHE A 220 -29.80 -27.05 56.00
CA PHE A 220 -30.19 -28.12 56.90
C PHE A 220 -30.54 -27.49 58.25
N GLY A 221 -31.83 -27.52 58.60
CA GLY A 221 -32.36 -27.02 59.87
C GLY A 221 -33.87 -27.07 59.89
#